data_AF-A0A4P7RXX6-F1
#
_entry.id   AF-A0A4P7RXX6-F1
#
_cell.length_a   1.000
_cell.length_b   1.000
_cell.length_c   1.000
_cell.angle_alpha   90.00
_cell.angle_beta   90.00
_cell.angle_gamma   90.00
#
_symmetry.space_group_name_H-M   'P 1'
#
loop_
_entity.id
_entity.type
_entity.pdbx_description
1 polymer ?
#
loop_
_entity_poly.entity_id
_entity_poly.type
_entity_poly.pdbx_seq_one_letter_code
_entity_poly.pdbx_strand_id
1 'polypeptide(L)'
;MESDKTRSRFCPLVARPRTAREQGSNPKAPAKPPMRGSRRLGIACPGSMRPDMTLFEPMGKTPEPSAAAGFVPSQSEDDVARYLLRPLFDDRRETLLLAGFDAFDRLLRLECVDGDATGRCVILPRSWRALLGGGVRAVVMAHNHPSGIALPSDADIGATHDAALFLRTLGIDLIDHLIFVADGHFSFRTAEML
;
A
#
# COMPACT_ATOMS: atom_id res chain seq x y z
N MET A 1 17.62 20.40 -44.23
CA MET A 1 16.77 20.97 -43.16
C MET A 1 15.39 20.42 -43.39
N GLU A 2 15.01 19.35 -42.71
CA GLU A 2 13.60 18.97 -42.58
C GLU A 2 13.44 18.10 -41.34
N SER A 3 13.13 18.80 -40.27
CA SER A 3 12.74 18.27 -38.98
C SER A 3 11.23 18.10 -38.94
N ASP A 4 10.82 17.05 -38.23
CA ASP A 4 9.62 16.97 -37.41
C ASP A 4 8.62 15.86 -37.82
N LYS A 5 8.84 14.68 -37.26
CA LYS A 5 7.88 13.58 -37.15
C LYS A 5 7.40 13.51 -35.70
N THR A 6 6.42 14.34 -35.36
CA THR A 6 5.64 14.16 -34.13
C THR A 6 4.44 13.25 -34.44
N ARG A 7 4.51 11.98 -34.02
CA ARG A 7 3.35 11.08 -33.98
C ARG A 7 3.07 10.68 -32.53
N SER A 8 2.26 11.50 -31.88
CA SER A 8 1.50 11.11 -30.69
C SER A 8 0.33 10.21 -31.12
N ARG A 9 0.27 9.02 -30.52
CA ARG A 9 -0.79 8.00 -30.56
C ARG A 9 -0.82 7.48 -29.11
N PHE A 10 -1.91 7.22 -28.40
CA PHE A 10 -3.30 6.97 -28.74
C PHE A 10 -4.02 6.89 -27.37
N CYS A 11 -5.21 7.45 -27.20
CA CYS A 11 -6.13 7.03 -26.15
C CYS A 11 -7.57 7.38 -26.56
N PRO A 12 -8.42 6.41 -26.97
CA PRO A 12 -9.81 6.70 -27.30
C PRO A 12 -10.69 6.60 -26.06
N LEU A 13 -11.27 7.75 -25.69
CA LEU A 13 -12.34 7.92 -24.72
C LEU A 13 -13.62 7.25 -25.26
N VAL A 14 -14.16 6.25 -24.54
CA VAL A 14 -15.50 5.70 -24.83
C VAL A 14 -16.49 6.25 -23.82
N ALA A 15 -17.34 7.16 -24.30
CA ALA A 15 -18.48 7.69 -23.56
C ALA A 15 -19.60 6.65 -23.43
N ARG A 16 -20.29 6.61 -22.28
CA ARG A 16 -21.59 5.94 -22.12
C ARG A 16 -22.59 6.82 -21.35
N PRO A 17 -23.89 6.73 -21.68
CA PRO A 17 -24.91 7.67 -21.22
C PRO A 17 -25.49 7.36 -19.83
N ARG A 18 -26.02 8.43 -19.21
CA ARG A 18 -26.74 8.49 -17.93
C ARG A 18 -28.08 7.75 -18.00
N THR A 19 -28.43 7.04 -16.94
CA THR A 19 -29.81 6.56 -16.68
C THR A 19 -30.29 6.95 -15.28
N ALA A 20 -31.61 7.00 -15.19
CA ALA A 20 -32.50 7.70 -14.29
C ALA A 20 -32.44 7.39 -12.78
N ARG A 21 -33.04 8.37 -12.11
CA ARG A 21 -33.42 8.62 -10.72
C ARG A 21 -34.66 7.80 -10.31
N GLU A 22 -34.65 7.20 -9.12
CA GLU A 22 -35.80 6.73 -8.30
C GLU A 22 -35.25 6.60 -6.85
N GLN A 23 -35.52 7.48 -5.88
CA GLN A 23 -36.70 7.73 -5.04
C GLN A 23 -37.22 6.55 -4.20
N GLY A 24 -37.25 6.78 -2.88
CA GLY A 24 -38.00 6.03 -1.85
C GLY A 24 -37.14 5.06 -1.07
N SER A 25 -37.24 4.89 0.26
CA SER A 25 -38.03 5.51 1.32
C SER A 25 -37.58 4.81 2.61
N ASN A 26 -37.23 5.58 3.62
CA ASN A 26 -36.82 5.12 4.95
C ASN A 26 -38.02 4.56 5.74
N PRO A 27 -37.86 3.47 6.52
CA PRO A 27 -38.57 3.43 7.79
C PRO A 27 -37.72 2.95 8.99
N LYS A 28 -37.65 3.84 9.98
CA LYS A 28 -37.92 3.65 11.43
C LYS A 28 -37.34 2.41 12.15
N ALA A 29 -36.43 2.70 13.07
CA ALA A 29 -36.04 1.87 14.21
C ALA A 29 -37.13 1.79 15.30
N PRO A 30 -37.19 0.69 16.09
CA PRO A 30 -37.80 0.68 17.41
C PRO A 30 -36.79 0.55 18.56
N ALA A 31 -37.20 1.12 19.70
CA ALA A 31 -36.46 1.40 20.92
C ALA A 31 -36.14 0.18 21.81
N LYS A 32 -35.11 0.32 22.66
CA LYS A 32 -34.79 -0.57 23.80
C LYS A 32 -35.22 0.08 25.14
N PRO A 33 -35.79 -0.68 26.09
CA PRO A 33 -36.15 -0.18 27.43
C PRO A 33 -34.98 -0.30 28.45
N PRO A 34 -35.10 0.32 29.65
CA PRO A 34 -33.97 0.77 30.45
C PRO A 34 -33.46 -0.27 31.46
N MET A 35 -32.17 -0.20 31.78
CA MET A 35 -31.58 -0.92 32.91
C MET A 35 -31.23 0.04 34.06
N ARG A 36 -31.63 -0.42 35.23
CA ARG A 36 -31.71 0.24 36.54
C ARG A 36 -30.33 0.32 37.20
N GLY A 37 -30.07 1.41 37.90
CA GLY A 37 -28.78 1.68 38.52
C GLY A 37 -28.48 0.93 39.81
N SER A 38 -27.22 1.04 40.22
CA SER A 38 -26.77 0.88 41.60
C SER A 38 -25.61 1.85 41.85
N ARG A 39 -25.89 2.89 42.65
CA ARG A 39 -24.90 3.72 43.33
C ARG A 39 -24.39 2.96 44.57
N ARG A 40 -23.10 3.11 44.88
CA ARG A 40 -22.47 3.23 46.21
C ARG A 40 -21.03 3.72 45.96
N LEU A 41 -20.66 4.95 46.32
CA LEU A 41 -19.96 5.33 47.58
C LEU A 41 -18.94 4.25 48.00
N GLY A 42 -17.62 4.45 48.00
CA GLY A 42 -16.81 5.65 48.21
C GLY A 42 -15.97 5.42 49.47
N ILE A 43 -14.66 5.15 49.34
CA ILE A 43 -13.68 5.28 50.43
C ILE A 43 -12.40 5.85 49.81
N ALA A 44 -12.01 7.02 50.29
CA ALA A 44 -10.75 7.68 50.00
C ALA A 44 -9.75 7.40 51.12
N CYS A 45 -8.47 7.21 50.78
CA CYS A 45 -7.35 7.35 51.70
C CYS A 45 -6.23 8.19 51.05
N PRO A 46 -5.42 8.91 51.85
CA PRO A 46 -4.89 10.20 51.46
C PRO A 46 -3.39 10.21 51.14
N GLY A 47 -3.00 11.19 50.32
CA GLY A 47 -1.86 12.05 50.61
C GLY A 47 -0.46 11.53 50.26
N SER A 48 0.03 11.90 49.07
CA SER A 48 1.31 12.61 49.00
C SER A 48 1.29 13.51 47.78
N MET A 49 1.54 14.80 47.99
CA MET A 49 1.55 15.83 46.94
C MET A 49 2.98 16.37 46.82
N ARG A 50 3.39 16.50 45.54
CA ARG A 50 4.45 17.35 44.95
C ARG A 50 5.88 16.76 44.91
N PRO A 51 6.76 17.25 44.01
CA PRO A 51 6.60 18.22 42.90
C PRO A 51 7.01 17.60 41.53
N ASP A 52 6.54 18.17 40.41
CA ASP A 52 7.35 18.88 39.38
C ASP A 52 8.18 17.98 38.44
N MET A 53 8.13 18.37 37.17
CA MET A 53 8.75 17.83 35.96
C MET A 53 9.74 16.67 36.09
N THR A 54 9.42 15.57 35.43
CA THR A 54 10.31 14.73 34.58
C THR A 54 9.40 13.65 34.01
N LEU A 55 9.38 13.31 32.74
CA LEU A 55 10.48 13.09 31.81
C LEU A 55 9.85 13.19 30.42
N PHE A 56 10.52 13.89 29.50
CA PHE A 56 10.24 13.76 28.06
C PHE A 56 10.01 12.28 27.73
N GLU A 57 8.87 11.93 27.14
CA GLU A 57 8.71 10.63 26.50
C GLU A 57 9.84 10.50 25.45
N PRO A 58 10.64 9.41 25.46
CA PRO A 58 11.72 9.30 24.50
C PRO A 58 11.11 9.14 23.10
N MET A 59 11.26 10.17 22.28
CA MET A 59 11.14 10.04 20.83
C MET A 59 12.20 9.04 20.36
N GLY A 60 11.71 7.96 19.75
CA GLY A 60 12.57 6.89 19.24
C GLY A 60 12.02 5.55 19.68
N LYS A 61 10.86 5.16 19.12
CA LYS A 61 10.62 3.72 18.94
C LYS A 61 11.74 3.26 18.01
N THR A 62 12.75 2.60 18.58
CA THR A 62 13.80 1.94 17.81
C THR A 62 13.08 1.14 16.71
N PRO A 63 13.48 1.27 15.43
CA PRO A 63 12.84 0.46 14.39
C PRO A 63 12.90 -1.00 14.84
N GLU A 64 11.74 -1.66 14.83
CA GLU A 64 11.64 -3.08 15.13
C GLU A 64 12.71 -3.81 14.28
N PRO A 65 13.49 -4.76 14.84
CA PRO A 65 14.68 -5.30 14.19
C PRO A 65 14.44 -5.92 12.80
N SER A 66 13.19 -6.27 12.47
CA SER A 66 12.75 -6.73 11.14
C SER A 66 12.89 -5.66 10.04
N ALA A 67 12.75 -4.37 10.37
CA ALA A 67 12.82 -3.27 9.42
C ALA A 67 14.22 -3.04 8.82
N ALA A 68 15.28 -3.29 9.59
CA ALA A 68 16.66 -3.22 9.10
C ALA A 68 17.05 -4.48 8.32
N ALA A 69 16.39 -5.61 8.56
CA ALA A 69 16.72 -6.89 7.95
C ALA A 69 16.30 -6.96 6.46
N GLY A 70 15.26 -6.22 6.06
CA GLY A 70 14.73 -6.25 4.68
C GLY A 70 15.39 -5.29 3.68
N PHE A 71 16.32 -4.43 4.10
CA PHE A 71 16.90 -3.42 3.20
C PHE A 71 18.00 -4.00 2.31
N VAL A 72 17.85 -3.80 1.00
CA VAL A 72 18.78 -4.22 -0.04
C VAL A 72 19.39 -2.97 -0.69
N PRO A 73 20.73 -2.77 -0.60
CA PRO A 73 21.41 -1.67 -1.27
C PRO A 73 21.28 -1.74 -2.79
N SER A 74 21.27 -0.59 -3.48
CA SER A 74 21.11 -0.49 -4.94
C SER A 74 22.17 -1.27 -5.74
N GLN A 75 23.39 -1.44 -5.18
CA GLN A 75 24.43 -2.27 -5.81
C GLN A 75 24.19 -3.78 -5.73
N SER A 76 23.27 -4.22 -4.86
CA SER A 76 22.93 -5.62 -4.61
C SER A 76 21.52 -5.97 -5.09
N GLU A 77 20.84 -5.05 -5.78
CA GLU A 77 19.55 -5.30 -6.42
C GLU A 77 19.67 -6.40 -7.46
N ASP A 78 18.67 -7.29 -7.52
CA ASP A 78 18.56 -8.23 -8.61
C ASP A 78 18.19 -7.52 -9.93
N ASP A 79 18.21 -8.27 -11.03
CA ASP A 79 17.95 -7.72 -12.35
C ASP A 79 16.51 -7.20 -12.51
N VAL A 80 15.54 -7.78 -11.81
CA VAL A 80 14.13 -7.37 -11.86
C VAL A 80 13.96 -6.01 -11.18
N ALA A 81 14.48 -5.87 -9.96
CA ALA A 81 14.46 -4.61 -9.23
C ALA A 81 15.24 -3.53 -9.98
N ARG A 82 16.46 -3.84 -10.44
CA ARG A 82 17.38 -2.86 -11.02
C ARG A 82 16.99 -2.41 -12.43
N TYR A 83 16.67 -3.34 -13.32
CA TYR A 83 16.48 -3.03 -14.74
C TYR A 83 15.03 -2.97 -15.18
N LEU A 84 14.12 -3.67 -14.50
CA LEU A 84 12.70 -3.65 -14.84
C LEU A 84 11.93 -2.61 -14.01
N LEU A 85 12.01 -2.66 -12.68
CA LEU A 85 11.13 -1.89 -11.79
C LEU A 85 11.64 -0.47 -11.53
N ARG A 86 12.88 -0.33 -11.05
CA ARG A 86 13.47 0.96 -10.65
C ARG A 86 13.33 2.07 -11.71
N PRO A 87 13.56 1.83 -13.02
CA PRO A 87 13.46 2.88 -14.05
C PRO A 87 12.06 3.44 -14.27
N LEU A 88 11.02 2.81 -13.72
CA LEU A 88 9.62 3.18 -13.92
C LEU A 88 9.10 4.17 -12.87
N PHE A 89 9.85 4.41 -11.80
CA PHE A 89 9.46 5.34 -10.74
C PHE A 89 9.90 6.77 -11.05
N ASP A 90 9.03 7.72 -10.73
CA ASP A 90 9.31 9.16 -10.75
C ASP A 90 9.78 9.62 -9.35
N ASP A 91 10.66 10.62 -9.28
CA ASP A 91 11.23 11.08 -8.01
C ASP A 91 10.30 12.02 -7.23
N ARG A 92 9.19 12.48 -7.82
CA ARG A 92 8.30 13.50 -7.23
C ARG A 92 7.02 12.95 -6.66
N ARG A 93 6.62 11.75 -7.07
CA ARG A 93 5.34 11.13 -6.72
C ARG A 93 5.53 9.70 -6.31
N GLU A 94 4.75 9.30 -5.32
CA GLU A 94 4.60 7.90 -4.98
C GLU A 94 3.74 7.22 -6.05
N THR A 95 4.26 6.12 -6.58
CA THR A 95 3.62 5.30 -7.60
C THR A 95 3.78 3.85 -7.18
N LEU A 96 2.71 3.07 -7.30
CA LEU A 96 2.69 1.63 -7.08
C LEU A 96 2.61 0.90 -8.42
N LEU A 97 3.51 -0.04 -8.61
CA LEU A 97 3.59 -0.96 -9.73
C LEU A 97 3.15 -2.34 -9.29
N LEU A 98 2.35 -2.99 -10.15
CA LEU A 98 2.00 -4.40 -10.04
C LEU A 98 2.56 -5.11 -11.28
N ALA A 99 3.53 -5.98 -11.09
CA ALA A 99 4.14 -6.77 -12.16
C ALA A 99 3.64 -8.22 -12.08
N GLY A 100 2.98 -8.69 -13.14
CA GLY A 100 2.43 -10.04 -13.24
C GLY A 100 3.26 -10.93 -14.14
N PHE A 101 3.66 -12.09 -13.63
CA PHE A 101 4.54 -13.06 -14.28
C PHE A 101 3.83 -14.38 -14.54
N ASP A 102 4.28 -15.09 -15.58
CA ASP A 102 3.86 -16.47 -15.85
C ASP A 102 4.66 -17.49 -15.01
N ALA A 103 4.41 -18.79 -15.23
CA ALA A 103 5.11 -19.87 -14.54
C ALA A 103 6.59 -20.04 -14.96
N PHE A 104 7.06 -19.29 -15.95
CA PHE A 104 8.43 -19.31 -16.48
C PHE A 104 9.15 -17.99 -16.21
N ASP A 105 8.68 -17.22 -15.21
CA ASP A 105 9.21 -15.92 -14.77
C ASP A 105 9.23 -14.86 -15.88
N ARG A 106 8.32 -14.96 -16.86
CA ARG A 106 8.19 -13.96 -17.92
C ARG A 106 7.17 -12.91 -17.54
N LEU A 107 7.54 -11.64 -17.64
CA LEU A 107 6.63 -10.53 -17.43
C LEU A 107 5.51 -10.55 -18.47
N LEU A 108 4.27 -10.75 -18.02
CA LEU A 108 3.09 -10.71 -18.88
C LEU A 108 2.44 -9.32 -18.89
N ARG A 109 2.36 -8.71 -17.71
CA ARG A 109 1.56 -7.50 -17.48
C ARG A 109 2.24 -6.62 -16.44
N LEU A 110 2.08 -5.32 -16.62
CA LEU A 110 2.53 -4.30 -15.68
C LEU A 110 1.41 -3.27 -15.56
N GLU A 111 0.93 -3.06 -14.35
CA GLU A 111 -0.09 -2.07 -14.03
C GLU A 111 0.52 -1.00 -13.13
N CYS A 112 0.27 0.27 -13.46
CA CYS A 112 0.77 1.44 -12.74
C CYS A 112 -0.39 2.12 -12.02
N VAL A 113 -0.22 2.38 -10.73
CA VAL A 113 -1.19 3.03 -9.86
C VAL A 113 -0.51 4.24 -9.23
N ASP A 114 -0.87 5.43 -9.71
CA ASP A 114 -0.34 6.67 -9.14
C ASP A 114 -0.96 6.97 -7.78
N GLY A 115 -0.15 7.52 -6.88
CA GLY A 115 -0.60 8.03 -5.59
C GLY A 115 -1.61 9.18 -5.74
N ASP A 116 -2.57 9.23 -4.82
CA ASP A 116 -3.55 10.30 -4.78
C ASP A 116 -2.96 11.63 -4.25
N ALA A 117 -3.80 12.65 -4.07
CA ALA A 117 -3.36 13.96 -3.56
C ALA A 117 -2.76 13.91 -2.15
N THR A 118 -3.00 12.83 -1.40
CA THR A 118 -2.43 12.57 -0.07
C THR A 118 -1.19 11.68 -0.12
N GLY A 119 -0.76 11.29 -1.33
CA GLY A 119 0.37 10.39 -1.57
C GLY A 119 0.01 8.91 -1.49
N ARG A 120 -1.21 8.55 -1.08
CA ARG A 120 -1.57 7.15 -0.87
C ARG A 120 -1.83 6.42 -2.18
N CYS A 121 -1.19 5.27 -2.35
CA CYS A 121 -1.50 4.33 -3.43
C CYS A 121 -2.60 3.36 -2.99
N VAL A 122 -3.74 3.36 -3.68
CA VAL A 122 -4.84 2.43 -3.42
C VAL A 122 -5.04 1.51 -4.61
N ILE A 123 -4.88 0.20 -4.40
CA ILE A 123 -5.10 -0.79 -5.46
C ILE A 123 -6.60 -0.96 -5.69
N LEU A 124 -7.09 -0.37 -6.77
CA LEU A 124 -8.50 -0.45 -7.12
C LEU A 124 -8.83 -1.79 -7.81
N PRO A 125 -10.07 -2.30 -7.74
CA PRO A 125 -10.46 -3.55 -8.40
C PRO A 125 -10.17 -3.59 -9.91
N ARG A 126 -10.13 -2.42 -10.58
CA ARG A 126 -9.76 -2.31 -12.00
C ARG A 126 -8.30 -2.69 -12.26
N SER A 127 -7.39 -2.37 -11.34
CA SER A 127 -5.96 -2.66 -11.46
C SER A 127 -5.71 -4.16 -11.33
N TRP A 128 -6.37 -4.81 -10.36
CA TRP A 128 -6.40 -6.28 -10.30
C TRP A 128 -6.97 -6.91 -11.56
N ARG A 129 -8.06 -6.38 -12.12
CA ARG A 129 -8.63 -6.91 -13.36
C ARG A 129 -7.69 -6.74 -14.57
N ALA A 130 -6.97 -5.63 -14.65
CA ALA A 130 -6.00 -5.37 -15.71
C ALA A 130 -4.78 -6.30 -15.61
N LEU A 131 -4.34 -6.55 -14.38
CA LEU A 131 -3.21 -7.41 -14.04
C LEU A 131 -3.52 -8.90 -14.18
N LEU A 132 -4.63 -9.39 -13.64
CA LEU A 132 -4.90 -10.82 -13.44
C LEU A 132 -5.48 -11.54 -14.68
N GLY A 133 -4.94 -11.23 -15.86
CA GLY A 133 -5.30 -11.89 -17.12
C GLY A 133 -4.64 -13.26 -17.31
N GLY A 134 -5.22 -14.07 -18.21
CA GLY A 134 -4.85 -15.47 -18.41
C GLY A 134 -3.34 -15.72 -18.53
N GLY A 135 -2.80 -16.46 -17.55
CA GLY A 135 -1.40 -16.88 -17.50
C GLY A 135 -0.61 -16.37 -16.28
N VAL A 136 -1.10 -15.34 -15.58
CA VAL A 136 -0.42 -14.83 -14.37
C VAL A 136 -0.45 -15.89 -13.27
N ARG A 137 0.72 -16.18 -12.71
CA ARG A 137 0.96 -17.14 -11.62
C ARG A 137 1.69 -16.51 -10.43
N ALA A 138 2.40 -15.43 -10.68
CA ALA A 138 3.16 -14.69 -9.69
C ALA A 138 2.97 -13.19 -9.88
N VAL A 139 2.95 -12.45 -8.78
CA VAL A 139 2.85 -10.99 -8.76
C VAL A 139 3.99 -10.43 -7.90
N VAL A 140 4.61 -9.35 -8.35
CA VAL A 140 5.47 -8.49 -7.53
C VAL A 140 4.78 -7.15 -7.38
N MET A 141 4.68 -6.67 -6.14
CA MET A 141 4.28 -5.30 -5.82
C MET A 141 5.53 -4.45 -5.65
N ALA A 142 5.52 -3.21 -6.13
CA ALA A 142 6.61 -2.31 -5.86
C ALA A 142 6.15 -0.85 -5.86
N HIS A 143 6.56 -0.06 -4.88
CA HIS A 143 6.36 1.39 -4.91
C HIS A 143 7.63 2.13 -4.51
N ASN A 144 7.65 3.45 -4.72
CA ASN A 144 8.75 4.30 -4.32
C ASN A 144 8.35 5.22 -3.18
N HIS A 145 9.29 5.56 -2.30
CA HIS A 145 9.11 6.60 -1.30
C HIS A 145 9.95 7.84 -1.70
N PRO A 146 9.33 8.90 -2.25
CA PRO A 146 10.03 10.16 -2.54
C PRO A 146 10.68 10.81 -1.30
N SER A 147 10.22 10.46 -0.11
CA SER A 147 10.80 10.89 1.17
C SER A 147 12.22 10.35 1.40
N GLY A 148 12.63 9.32 0.68
CA GLY A 148 13.93 8.64 0.83
C GLY A 148 13.98 7.63 1.98
N ILE A 149 12.89 7.42 2.70
CA ILE A 149 12.82 6.45 3.81
C ILE A 149 12.23 5.14 3.27
N ALA A 150 13.02 4.06 3.24
CA ALA A 150 12.58 2.77 2.70
C ALA A 150 11.67 1.97 3.66
N LEU A 151 11.46 2.45 4.88
CA LEU A 151 10.64 1.78 5.89
C LEU A 151 9.16 1.76 5.45
N PRO A 152 8.47 0.61 5.45
CA PRO A 152 7.05 0.55 5.16
C PRO A 152 6.23 1.28 6.23
N SER A 153 5.17 1.96 5.79
CA SER A 153 4.14 2.50 6.67
C SER A 153 3.13 1.43 7.09
N ASP A 154 2.31 1.71 8.10
CA ASP A 154 1.21 0.82 8.50
C ASP A 154 0.22 0.57 7.35
N ALA A 155 0.04 1.56 6.46
CA ALA A 155 -0.80 1.43 5.28
C ALA A 155 -0.20 0.45 4.26
N ASP A 156 1.12 0.49 4.06
CA ASP A 156 1.83 -0.44 3.17
C ASP A 156 1.71 -1.86 3.68
N ILE A 157 1.93 -2.07 4.98
CA ILE A 157 1.80 -3.39 5.63
C ILE A 157 0.38 -3.93 5.45
N GLY A 158 -0.64 -3.11 5.72
CA GLY A 158 -2.04 -3.49 5.54
C GLY A 158 -2.37 -3.85 4.08
N ALA A 159 -1.96 -3.00 3.13
CA ALA A 159 -2.18 -3.24 1.70
C ALA A 159 -1.48 -4.52 1.21
N THR A 160 -0.26 -4.79 1.69
CA THR A 160 0.50 -6.00 1.37
C THR A 160 -0.23 -7.25 1.84
N HIS A 161 -0.68 -7.26 3.10
CA HIS A 161 -1.38 -8.41 3.67
C HIS A 161 -2.72 -8.69 2.96
N ASP A 162 -3.50 -7.64 2.67
CA ASP A 162 -4.76 -7.76 1.94
C ASP A 162 -4.53 -8.28 0.51
N ALA A 163 -3.49 -7.79 -0.18
CA ALA A 163 -3.10 -8.27 -1.50
C ALA A 163 -2.63 -9.73 -1.47
N ALA A 164 -1.78 -10.11 -0.51
CA ALA A 164 -1.31 -11.48 -0.33
C ALA A 164 -2.47 -12.45 -0.08
N LEU A 165 -3.41 -12.09 0.79
CA LEU A 165 -4.60 -12.88 1.04
C LEU A 165 -5.45 -13.04 -0.22
N PHE A 166 -5.72 -11.94 -0.92
CA PHE A 166 -6.50 -11.93 -2.15
C PHE A 166 -5.87 -12.81 -3.24
N LEU A 167 -4.58 -12.62 -3.53
CA LEU A 167 -3.85 -13.38 -4.55
C LEU A 167 -3.81 -14.87 -4.21
N ARG A 168 -3.60 -15.23 -2.94
CA ARG A 168 -3.66 -16.62 -2.47
C ARG A 168 -5.02 -17.28 -2.73
N THR A 169 -6.13 -16.55 -2.61
CA THR A 169 -7.47 -17.12 -2.95
C THR A 169 -7.61 -17.50 -4.42
N LEU A 170 -6.79 -16.92 -5.30
CA LEU A 170 -6.75 -17.19 -6.73
C LEU A 170 -5.65 -18.20 -7.12
N GLY A 171 -4.86 -18.68 -6.16
CA GLY A 171 -3.71 -19.54 -6.43
C GLY A 171 -2.56 -18.81 -7.14
N ILE A 172 -2.42 -17.51 -6.88
CA ILE A 172 -1.35 -16.65 -7.40
C ILE A 172 -0.48 -16.22 -6.23
N ASP A 173 0.84 -16.30 -6.40
CA ASP A 173 1.77 -15.95 -5.34
C ASP A 173 2.13 -14.46 -5.40
N LEU A 174 2.05 -13.77 -4.26
CA LEU A 174 2.74 -12.49 -4.09
C LEU A 174 4.19 -12.81 -3.78
N ILE A 175 5.06 -12.62 -4.77
CA ILE A 175 6.48 -12.97 -4.67
C ILE A 175 7.18 -12.02 -3.71
N ASP A 176 7.03 -10.72 -3.93
CA ASP A 176 7.60 -9.73 -3.04
C ASP A 176 6.80 -8.43 -3.09
N HIS A 177 7.04 -7.58 -2.08
CA HIS A 177 6.70 -6.18 -2.10
C HIS A 177 7.97 -5.36 -1.88
N LEU A 178 8.33 -4.53 -2.87
CA LEU A 178 9.57 -3.76 -2.88
C LEU A 178 9.29 -2.26 -2.70
N ILE A 179 9.94 -1.62 -1.72
CA ILE A 179 9.86 -0.16 -1.52
C ILE A 179 11.16 0.49 -1.94
N PHE A 180 11.15 1.18 -3.08
CA PHE A 180 12.32 1.81 -3.67
C PHE A 180 12.62 3.19 -3.08
N VAL A 181 13.90 3.42 -2.85
CA VAL A 181 14.50 4.73 -2.54
C VAL A 181 15.77 4.91 -3.37
N ALA A 182 16.39 6.09 -3.29
CA ALA A 182 17.59 6.40 -4.07
C ALA A 182 18.70 5.33 -3.89
N ASP A 183 18.99 4.97 -2.65
CA ASP A 183 20.16 4.13 -2.30
C ASP A 183 19.89 2.61 -2.29
N GLY A 184 18.65 2.18 -2.56
CA GLY A 184 18.27 0.77 -2.55
C GLY A 184 16.77 0.56 -2.47
N HIS A 185 16.34 -0.58 -1.93
CA HIS A 185 14.93 -0.84 -1.65
C HIS A 185 14.75 -1.68 -0.39
N PHE A 186 13.55 -1.68 0.17
CA PHE A 186 13.13 -2.62 1.20
C PHE A 186 12.34 -3.77 0.58
N SER A 187 12.66 -5.01 0.94
CA SER A 187 11.96 -6.23 0.50
C SER A 187 11.18 -6.82 1.67
N PHE A 188 9.85 -6.93 1.51
CA PHE A 188 8.99 -7.58 2.51
C PHE A 188 9.33 -9.08 2.65
N ARG A 189 9.69 -9.76 1.55
CA ARG A 189 10.13 -11.16 1.59
C ARG A 189 11.38 -11.31 2.46
N THR A 190 12.39 -10.47 2.25
CA THR A 190 13.66 -10.54 2.99
C THR A 190 13.46 -10.16 4.46
N ALA A 191 12.52 -9.27 4.74
CA ALA A 191 12.11 -8.91 6.10
C ALA A 191 11.21 -9.95 6.80
N GLU A 192 10.84 -11.05 6.12
CA GLU A 192 9.91 -12.08 6.60
C GLU A 192 8.50 -11.53 6.94
N MET A 193 7.99 -10.62 6.10
CA MET A 193 6.71 -9.91 6.28
C MET A 193 5.61 -10.33 5.28
N LEU A 194 5.75 -11.48 4.60
CA LEU A 194 4.79 -12.03 3.62
C LEU A 194 4.18 -13.36 4.05
#